data_AF-A0A518WLH8-F1
#
_entry.id   AF-A0A518WLH8-F1
#
_cell.length_a   1.000
_cell.length_b   1.000
_cell.length_c   1.000
_cell.angle_alpha   90.00
_cell.angle_beta   90.00
_cell.angle_gamma   90.00
#
_symmetry.space_group_name_H-M   'P 1'
#
loop_
_entity.id
_entity.type
_entity.pdbx_description
1 polymer ?
#
loop_
_entity_poly.entity_id
_entity_poly.type
_entity_poly.pdbx_seq_one_letter_code
_entity_poly.pdbx_strand_id
1 'polypeptide(L)'
;MSSDRTRATTRRQLVRGGVAVGAGVVVGGVVVTPAEAAAGEPVRVGQPNDAGTAGTLLTGGSSDAPTLTLTHDGGRPPLVLAPTPEASIPAELPTGSLAVTDSGDLVIGGRDGTRRYVSTSRWANRTLAVAPVRILDTRAMDRYAANVVAGAGDVVAGRLGAGRALHVTVRAVPPALAGRATAAYVNVTVAGTVSGGFLTAYSSSIARPGTSSLNWWGPNQVLSNLVEVQLGSHQGTPLSFGVHVNAATSVIVDVCGLVLTVPEGS
;
A
#
# COMPACT_ATOMS: atom_id res chain seq x y z
N MET A 1 -54.11 -16.83 50.06
CA MET A 1 -52.67 -16.92 50.41
C MET A 1 -51.90 -17.18 49.13
N SER A 2 -50.81 -16.42 48.92
CA SER A 2 -49.85 -16.43 47.79
C SER A 2 -50.40 -16.06 46.40
N SER A 3 -50.20 -14.85 45.89
CA SER A 3 -48.96 -14.27 45.28
C SER A 3 -48.66 -14.90 43.92
N ASP A 4 -48.41 -14.22 42.81
CA ASP A 4 -48.30 -12.82 42.45
C ASP A 4 -48.35 -12.76 40.89
N ARG A 5 -48.48 -11.53 40.40
CA ARG A 5 -48.87 -11.00 39.08
C ARG A 5 -48.26 -11.57 37.79
N THR A 6 -49.13 -11.47 36.79
CA THR A 6 -49.01 -11.55 35.34
C THR A 6 -48.26 -10.37 34.70
N ARG A 7 -47.47 -10.71 33.66
CA ARG A 7 -47.09 -10.03 32.39
C ARG A 7 -46.70 -8.53 32.31
N ALA A 8 -45.52 -8.36 31.71
CA ALA A 8 -45.12 -7.45 30.60
C ALA A 8 -46.11 -6.36 30.12
N THR A 9 -45.62 -5.16 29.74
CA THR A 9 -45.15 -4.80 28.37
C THR A 9 -44.77 -3.28 28.30
N THR A 10 -43.71 -2.97 27.55
CA THR A 10 -43.43 -1.76 26.71
C THR A 10 -43.41 -0.29 27.20
N ARG A 11 -42.33 0.38 26.76
CA ARG A 11 -42.16 1.72 26.12
C ARG A 11 -42.50 3.03 26.89
N ARG A 12 -41.48 3.92 26.86
CA ARG A 12 -41.45 5.34 26.38
C ARG A 12 -41.05 6.42 27.42
N GLN A 13 -40.12 7.25 26.93
CA GLN A 13 -39.56 8.56 27.30
C GLN A 13 -40.32 9.52 28.24
N LEU A 14 -39.53 10.45 28.81
CA LEU A 14 -39.77 11.87 29.20
C LEU A 14 -39.50 12.12 30.70
N VAL A 15 -38.38 12.76 31.07
CA VAL A 15 -38.11 14.22 31.17
C VAL A 15 -38.45 14.80 32.56
N ARG A 16 -37.48 15.58 33.07
CA ARG A 16 -37.51 16.59 34.14
C ARG A 16 -37.52 16.13 35.60
N GLY A 17 -36.48 16.57 36.29
CA GLY A 17 -36.62 17.35 37.52
C GLY A 17 -35.97 16.71 38.74
N GLY A 18 -35.18 17.51 39.45
CA GLY A 18 -34.94 17.26 40.87
C GLY A 18 -33.54 17.63 41.33
N VAL A 19 -33.35 18.90 41.68
CA VAL A 19 -32.26 19.33 42.55
C VAL A 19 -32.71 19.16 44.01
N ALA A 20 -31.85 18.47 44.76
CA ALA A 20 -31.44 18.69 46.16
C ALA A 20 -32.01 17.88 47.36
N VAL A 21 -31.00 17.48 48.17
CA VAL A 21 -30.87 17.26 49.62
C VAL A 21 -31.23 15.89 50.22
N GLY A 22 -30.22 15.24 50.82
CA GLY A 22 -30.37 14.22 51.85
C GLY A 22 -29.04 13.57 52.23
N ALA A 23 -28.62 13.74 53.49
CA ALA A 23 -27.29 13.45 54.01
C ALA A 23 -26.80 11.99 53.83
N GLY A 24 -25.53 11.84 53.48
CA GLY A 24 -24.79 10.58 53.51
C GLY A 24 -23.32 10.82 53.21
N VAL A 25 -22.44 10.38 54.12
CA VAL A 25 -20.98 10.52 54.02
C VAL A 25 -20.48 9.96 52.68
N VAL A 26 -19.92 10.83 51.82
CA VAL A 26 -19.22 10.43 50.59
C VAL A 26 -17.73 10.40 50.89
N VAL A 27 -17.16 9.20 50.90
CA VAL A 27 -15.71 9.00 50.78
C VAL A 27 -15.27 9.67 49.47
N GLY A 28 -14.39 10.66 49.57
CA GLY A 28 -13.94 11.47 48.45
C GLY A 28 -13.33 10.65 47.32
N GLY A 29 -14.12 10.35 46.30
CA GLY A 29 -13.60 10.10 44.98
C GLY A 29 -13.21 11.45 44.39
N VAL A 30 -11.91 11.67 44.19
CA VAL A 30 -11.43 12.76 43.36
C VAL A 30 -12.01 12.52 41.97
N VAL A 31 -13.11 13.20 41.65
CA VAL A 31 -13.54 13.36 40.26
C VAL A 31 -12.48 14.28 39.67
N VAL A 32 -11.50 13.67 38.98
CA VAL A 32 -10.58 14.43 38.14
C VAL A 32 -11.44 14.95 37.00
N THR A 33 -11.93 16.19 37.14
CA THR A 33 -12.47 16.92 35.99
C THR A 33 -11.33 17.06 34.99
N PRO A 34 -11.53 16.77 33.69
CA PRO A 34 -10.55 17.09 32.67
C PRO A 34 -10.08 18.54 32.84
N ALA A 35 -8.81 18.81 32.56
CA ALA A 35 -8.31 20.19 32.59
C ALA A 35 -9.00 20.97 31.46
N GLU A 36 -9.79 21.98 31.81
CA GLU A 36 -10.39 22.90 30.85
C GLU A 36 -9.33 23.95 30.47
N ALA A 37 -8.93 24.01 29.19
CA ALA A 37 -8.24 25.19 28.67
C ALA A 37 -9.30 26.26 28.38
N ALA A 38 -9.31 27.34 29.18
CA ALA A 38 -10.14 28.50 28.90
C ALA A 38 -9.77 29.11 27.54
N ALA A 39 -10.69 29.87 26.93
CA ALA A 39 -10.43 30.54 25.66
C ALA A 39 -9.16 31.42 25.75
N GLY A 40 -8.13 31.09 24.98
CA GLY A 40 -6.83 31.77 24.97
C GLY A 40 -5.70 31.06 25.74
N GLU A 41 -5.98 30.02 26.51
CA GLU A 41 -4.96 29.19 27.18
C GLU A 41 -4.37 28.13 26.23
N PRO A 42 -3.08 27.77 26.38
CA PRO A 42 -2.43 26.80 25.50
C PRO A 42 -2.95 25.38 25.74
N VAL A 43 -3.30 24.70 24.64
CA VAL A 43 -3.67 23.28 24.66
C VAL A 43 -2.40 22.45 24.83
N ARG A 44 -2.28 21.72 25.95
CA ARG A 44 -1.11 20.89 26.26
C ARG A 44 -1.33 19.43 25.85
N VAL A 45 -0.42 18.90 25.02
CA VAL A 45 -0.45 17.49 24.59
C VAL A 45 -0.18 16.58 25.81
N GLY A 46 -1.00 15.55 25.99
CA GLY A 46 -0.89 14.57 27.09
C GLY A 46 -1.85 14.78 28.26
N GLN A 47 -2.72 15.78 28.19
CA GLN A 47 -3.86 15.95 29.10
C GLN A 47 -5.18 15.76 28.32
N PRO A 48 -6.20 15.11 28.90
CA PRO A 48 -7.54 15.10 28.29
C PRO A 48 -8.09 16.53 28.26
N ASN A 49 -8.32 17.05 27.05
CA ASN A 49 -8.94 18.36 26.82
C ASN A 49 -10.38 18.13 26.36
N ASP A 50 -11.35 18.53 27.19
CA ASP A 50 -12.77 18.47 26.84
C ASP A 50 -13.21 19.86 26.37
N ALA A 51 -13.47 19.99 25.07
CA ALA A 51 -13.89 21.25 24.47
C ALA A 51 -15.38 21.56 24.70
N GLY A 52 -16.13 20.66 25.36
CA GLY A 52 -17.58 20.76 25.47
C GLY A 52 -18.24 20.84 24.08
N THR A 53 -19.22 21.72 23.92
CA THR A 53 -19.92 21.94 22.63
C THR A 53 -19.27 23.01 21.74
N ALA A 54 -18.22 23.68 22.21
CA ALA A 54 -17.51 24.70 21.47
C ALA A 54 -16.26 24.10 20.81
N GLY A 55 -15.95 24.49 19.57
CA GLY A 55 -14.67 24.13 18.98
C GLY A 55 -13.52 24.79 19.74
N THR A 56 -12.41 24.08 19.95
CA THR A 56 -11.17 24.70 20.42
C THR A 56 -10.63 25.60 19.31
N LEU A 57 -10.79 26.92 19.46
CA LEU A 57 -10.30 27.90 18.51
C LEU A 57 -8.93 28.42 18.98
N LEU A 58 -7.88 28.16 18.21
CA LEU A 58 -6.57 28.77 18.43
C LEU A 58 -6.56 30.18 17.83
N THR A 59 -6.74 31.20 18.68
CA THR A 59 -6.67 32.62 18.29
C THR A 59 -5.40 33.28 18.81
N GLY A 60 -4.59 33.87 17.94
CA GLY A 60 -3.37 34.60 18.32
C GLY A 60 -2.15 33.71 18.57
N GLY A 61 -1.03 34.34 18.96
CA GLY A 61 0.25 33.69 19.30
C GLY A 61 1.48 34.47 18.78
N SER A 62 2.60 34.40 19.49
CA SER A 62 3.92 34.86 19.02
C SER A 62 4.93 33.72 19.08
N SER A 63 6.15 33.93 18.56
CA SER A 63 7.25 32.98 18.77
C SER A 63 7.55 32.74 20.25
N ASP A 64 7.28 33.73 21.09
CA ASP A 64 7.58 33.74 22.51
C ASP A 64 6.41 33.21 23.36
N ALA A 65 5.20 33.19 22.77
CA ALA A 65 3.97 32.68 23.36
C ALA A 65 3.06 32.02 22.28
N PRO A 66 3.47 30.84 21.76
CA PRO A 66 2.67 30.10 20.79
C PRO A 66 1.37 29.56 21.41
N THR A 67 0.28 29.58 20.63
CA THR A 67 -1.02 29.00 21.01
C THR A 67 -1.06 27.48 20.89
N LEU A 68 -0.17 26.88 20.11
CA LEU A 68 0.06 25.43 20.07
C LEU A 68 1.57 25.17 19.95
N THR A 69 2.15 24.52 20.97
CA THR A 69 3.54 24.08 20.95
C THR A 69 3.58 22.56 20.94
N LEU A 70 4.17 21.99 19.89
CA LEU A 70 4.49 20.58 19.82
C LEU A 70 5.97 20.40 20.15
N THR A 71 6.27 20.12 21.42
CA THR A 71 7.65 19.85 21.88
C THR A 71 7.92 18.35 21.89
N HIS A 72 9.18 17.93 21.73
CA HIS A 72 9.56 16.53 21.83
C HIS A 72 10.85 16.35 22.62
N ASP A 73 10.91 15.27 23.39
CA ASP A 73 11.96 15.00 24.36
C ASP A 73 12.92 13.97 23.75
N GLY A 74 13.64 14.35 22.68
CA GLY A 74 14.75 13.56 22.15
C GLY A 74 14.44 12.12 21.69
N GLY A 75 13.49 11.93 20.77
CA GLY A 75 13.40 10.66 20.02
C GLY A 75 12.01 10.21 19.55
N ARG A 76 10.93 10.91 19.94
CA ARG A 76 9.55 10.59 19.51
C ARG A 76 8.98 11.67 18.58
N PRO A 77 8.03 11.32 17.69
CA PRO A 77 7.38 12.31 16.83
C PRO A 77 6.58 13.32 17.69
N PRO A 78 6.65 14.62 17.37
CA PRO A 78 5.93 15.67 18.10
C PRO A 78 4.39 15.58 17.96
N LEU A 79 3.91 14.82 16.97
CA LEU A 79 2.49 14.50 16.77
C LEU A 79 2.38 13.06 16.25
N VAL A 80 1.58 12.24 16.93
CA VAL A 80 1.21 10.90 16.49
C VAL A 80 -0.31 10.81 16.53
N LEU A 81 -0.93 10.53 15.40
CA LEU A 81 -2.35 10.20 15.32
C LEU A 81 -2.50 8.70 15.56
N ALA A 82 -3.25 8.32 16.59
CA ALA A 82 -3.47 6.91 16.90
C ALA A 82 -4.34 6.26 15.80
N PRO A 83 -3.94 5.08 15.30
CA PRO A 83 -4.78 4.31 14.39
C PRO A 83 -6.15 4.01 15.01
N THR A 84 -7.21 4.24 14.24
CA THR A 84 -8.60 3.97 14.61
C THR A 84 -9.15 2.93 13.62
N PRO A 85 -9.77 1.84 14.09
CA PRO A 85 -10.40 0.86 13.21
C PRO A 85 -11.33 1.55 12.22
N GLU A 86 -11.26 1.18 10.94
CA GLU A 86 -11.96 1.91 9.89
C GLU A 86 -13.49 1.99 10.10
N ALA A 87 -14.08 0.93 10.66
CA ALA A 87 -15.49 0.86 11.02
C ALA A 87 -15.89 1.83 12.14
N SER A 88 -14.93 2.30 12.94
CA SER A 88 -15.13 3.27 14.02
C SER A 88 -14.95 4.72 13.56
N ILE A 89 -14.46 4.95 12.33
CA ILE A 89 -14.36 6.29 11.75
C ILE A 89 -15.71 6.64 11.10
N PRO A 90 -16.41 7.69 11.56
CA PRO A 90 -17.70 8.08 10.98
C PRO A 90 -17.61 8.35 9.47
N ALA A 91 -18.66 7.97 8.72
CA ALA A 91 -18.76 8.30 7.30
C ALA A 91 -18.82 9.81 7.06
N GLU A 92 -19.48 10.53 7.98
CA GLU A 92 -19.53 11.98 8.03
C GLU A 92 -18.52 12.50 9.07
N LEU A 93 -17.47 13.18 8.59
CA LEU A 93 -16.46 13.82 9.42
C LEU A 93 -16.56 15.34 9.27
N PRO A 94 -16.70 16.10 10.37
CA PRO A 94 -16.65 17.55 10.33
C PRO A 94 -15.39 18.05 9.62
N THR A 95 -15.53 19.14 8.85
CA THR A 95 -14.42 19.73 8.11
C THR A 95 -13.24 20.04 9.04
N GLY A 96 -12.03 19.61 8.65
CA GLY A 96 -10.82 19.79 9.45
C GLY A 96 -10.52 18.66 10.44
N SER A 97 -11.40 17.65 10.55
CA SER A 97 -11.09 16.43 11.31
C SER A 97 -9.95 15.66 10.66
N LEU A 98 -9.06 15.08 11.46
CA LEU A 98 -7.99 14.17 11.03
C LEU A 98 -8.18 12.81 11.74
N ALA A 99 -8.06 11.72 11.00
CA ALA A 99 -8.02 10.37 11.55
C ALA A 99 -6.99 9.51 10.80
N VAL A 100 -6.45 8.49 11.44
CA VAL A 100 -5.61 7.48 10.79
C VAL A 100 -6.30 6.14 10.92
N THR A 101 -6.45 5.39 9.83
CA THR A 101 -7.02 4.04 9.86
C THR A 101 -6.06 3.06 10.52
N ASP A 102 -6.52 1.85 10.86
CA ASP A 102 -5.68 0.72 11.26
C ASP A 102 -4.68 0.29 10.18
N SER A 103 -4.97 0.52 8.90
CA SER A 103 -4.02 0.39 7.77
C SER A 103 -2.99 1.54 7.67
N GLY A 104 -3.13 2.58 8.49
CA GLY A 104 -2.24 3.74 8.50
C GLY A 104 -2.59 4.84 7.50
N ASP A 105 -3.77 4.79 6.87
CA ASP A 105 -4.22 5.80 5.92
C ASP A 105 -4.69 7.07 6.64
N LEU A 106 -4.23 8.24 6.20
CA LEU A 106 -4.73 9.52 6.70
C LEU A 106 -6.09 9.84 6.05
N VAL A 107 -7.09 10.06 6.89
CA VAL A 107 -8.44 10.48 6.52
C VAL A 107 -8.66 11.91 6.99
N ILE A 108 -9.23 12.74 6.13
CA ILE A 108 -9.62 14.11 6.43
C ILE A 108 -11.13 14.29 6.31
N GLY A 109 -11.71 15.09 7.21
CA GLY A 109 -13.06 15.62 7.04
C GLY A 109 -13.06 16.73 6.00
N GLY A 110 -13.75 16.52 4.88
CA GLY A 110 -13.81 17.45 3.76
C GLY A 110 -14.94 18.47 3.87
N ARG A 111 -15.06 19.30 2.82
CA ARG A 111 -16.23 20.15 2.59
C ARG A 111 -17.49 19.27 2.53
N ASP A 112 -18.58 19.76 3.07
CA ASP A 112 -19.89 19.07 3.12
C ASP A 112 -19.91 17.84 4.06
N GLY A 113 -18.96 17.75 4.99
CA GLY A 113 -18.98 16.78 6.07
C GLY A 113 -18.62 15.35 5.65
N THR A 114 -18.11 15.12 4.43
CA THR A 114 -17.73 13.78 3.98
C THR A 114 -16.28 13.44 4.32
N ARG A 115 -16.01 12.20 4.75
CA ARG A 115 -14.63 11.73 4.91
C ARG A 115 -13.95 11.49 3.55
N ARG A 116 -12.67 11.84 3.43
CA ARG A 116 -11.83 11.58 2.24
C ARG A 116 -10.45 11.07 2.66
N TYR A 117 -9.90 10.14 1.89
CA TYR A 117 -8.53 9.67 2.09
C TYR A 117 -7.54 10.65 1.47
N VAL A 118 -6.44 10.89 2.17
CA VAL A 118 -5.31 11.63 1.62
C VAL A 118 -4.45 10.67 0.81
N SER A 119 -4.58 10.76 -0.51
CA SER A 119 -3.72 10.02 -1.42
C SER A 119 -2.29 10.55 -1.33
N THR A 120 -1.41 9.77 -0.70
CA THR A 120 0.03 10.01 -0.75
C THR A 120 0.70 8.93 -1.59
N SER A 121 1.93 9.20 -2.05
CA SER A 121 2.76 8.22 -2.77
C SER A 121 3.09 6.97 -1.93
N ARG A 122 2.68 6.92 -0.66
CA ARG A 122 2.84 5.78 0.25
C ARG A 122 1.75 4.71 0.08
N TRP A 123 0.55 5.07 -0.42
CA TRP A 123 -0.63 4.18 -0.41
C TRP A 123 -1.22 3.86 -1.79
N ALA A 124 -0.60 4.33 -2.87
CA ALA A 124 -1.02 4.01 -4.23
C ALA A 124 -0.13 2.93 -4.86
N ASN A 125 -0.71 2.10 -5.73
CA ASN A 125 0.08 1.38 -6.71
C ASN A 125 0.85 2.41 -7.53
N ARG A 126 2.18 2.28 -7.55
CA ARG A 126 3.03 3.26 -8.20
C ARG A 126 3.89 2.59 -9.25
N THR A 127 3.82 3.13 -10.46
CA THR A 127 4.83 2.86 -11.48
C THR A 127 6.10 3.63 -11.12
N LEU A 128 7.17 2.90 -10.85
CA LEU A 128 8.50 3.42 -10.62
C LEU A 128 9.34 3.18 -11.87
N ALA A 129 9.77 4.26 -12.53
CA ALA A 129 10.79 4.16 -13.56
C ALA A 129 12.12 3.71 -12.94
N VAL A 130 12.82 2.81 -13.61
CA VAL A 130 14.12 2.30 -13.18
C VAL A 130 15.10 2.55 -14.33
N ALA A 131 16.34 2.96 -14.01
CA ALA A 131 17.40 2.98 -15.02
C ALA A 131 17.49 1.58 -15.65
N PRO A 132 17.48 1.43 -16.98
CA PRO A 132 17.36 0.11 -17.62
C PRO A 132 18.40 -0.89 -17.09
N VAL A 133 17.93 -1.99 -16.50
CA VAL A 133 18.78 -3.07 -16.00
C VAL A 133 18.60 -4.30 -16.86
N ARG A 134 19.67 -4.75 -17.51
CA ARG A 134 19.67 -6.03 -18.21
C ARG A 134 19.63 -7.18 -17.21
N ILE A 135 18.58 -7.98 -17.28
CA ILE A 135 18.44 -9.18 -16.42
C ILE A 135 18.67 -10.48 -17.20
N LEU A 136 18.53 -10.44 -18.53
CA LEU A 136 18.76 -11.59 -19.39
C LEU A 136 19.44 -11.15 -20.69
N ASP A 137 20.48 -11.88 -21.08
CA ASP A 137 20.99 -11.94 -22.45
C ASP A 137 21.37 -13.39 -22.72
N THR A 138 20.57 -14.09 -23.52
CA THR A 138 20.82 -15.50 -23.85
C THR A 138 22.15 -15.72 -24.57
N ARG A 139 22.77 -14.68 -25.15
CA ARG A 139 24.09 -14.73 -25.80
C ARG A 139 25.25 -14.65 -24.80
N ALA A 140 24.98 -14.28 -23.55
CA ALA A 140 25.94 -14.11 -22.47
C ALA A 140 25.41 -14.73 -21.18
N MET A 141 24.96 -15.99 -21.25
CA MET A 141 24.36 -16.69 -20.12
C MET A 141 25.29 -16.80 -18.90
N ASP A 142 26.60 -16.86 -19.13
CA ASP A 142 27.63 -16.79 -18.08
C ASP A 142 27.46 -15.56 -17.17
N ARG A 143 27.02 -14.43 -17.72
CA ARG A 143 26.77 -13.18 -16.97
C ARG A 143 25.39 -13.11 -16.33
N TYR A 144 24.37 -13.74 -16.93
CA TYR A 144 22.96 -13.53 -16.54
C TYR A 144 22.28 -14.77 -15.95
N ALA A 145 22.95 -15.92 -15.87
CA ALA A 145 22.38 -17.18 -15.37
C ALA A 145 21.82 -17.08 -13.95
N ALA A 146 22.39 -16.21 -13.09
CA ALA A 146 21.90 -15.99 -11.73
C ALA A 146 20.45 -15.45 -11.67
N ASN A 147 19.97 -14.82 -12.74
CA ASN A 147 18.59 -14.33 -12.85
C ASN A 147 17.64 -15.35 -13.50
N VAL A 148 18.14 -16.48 -13.98
CA VAL A 148 17.36 -17.52 -14.64
C VAL A 148 16.94 -18.56 -13.60
N VAL A 149 15.64 -18.64 -13.36
CA VAL A 149 15.03 -19.58 -12.41
C VAL A 149 14.85 -20.96 -13.04
N ALA A 150 14.50 -21.02 -14.34
CA ALA A 150 14.34 -22.27 -15.07
C ALA A 150 14.57 -22.07 -16.58
N GLY A 151 14.89 -23.17 -17.27
CA GLY A 151 15.04 -23.20 -18.74
C GLY A 151 16.43 -22.87 -19.27
N ALA A 152 17.44 -22.67 -18.41
CA ALA A 152 18.80 -22.32 -18.86
C ALA A 152 19.40 -23.36 -19.83
N GLY A 153 19.11 -24.65 -19.62
CA GLY A 153 19.57 -25.74 -20.49
C GLY A 153 18.91 -25.76 -21.88
N ASP A 154 17.84 -25.00 -22.09
CA ASP A 154 17.21 -24.83 -23.40
C ASP A 154 17.89 -23.74 -24.25
N VAL A 155 18.93 -23.09 -23.73
CA VAL A 155 19.74 -22.10 -24.45
C VAL A 155 20.97 -22.76 -25.05
N VAL A 156 21.05 -22.78 -26.38
CA VAL A 156 22.15 -23.37 -27.14
C VAL A 156 22.74 -22.32 -28.06
N ALA A 157 24.06 -22.12 -28.00
CA ALA A 157 24.79 -21.16 -28.83
C ALA A 157 24.16 -19.75 -28.85
N GLY A 158 23.74 -19.27 -27.67
CA GLY A 158 23.19 -17.94 -27.51
C GLY A 158 21.69 -17.79 -27.79
N ARG A 159 21.00 -18.88 -28.14
CA ARG A 159 19.61 -18.88 -28.59
C ARG A 159 18.75 -19.76 -27.70
N LEU A 160 17.59 -19.27 -27.32
CA LEU A 160 16.55 -20.10 -26.71
C LEU A 160 15.94 -20.99 -27.81
N GLY A 161 15.84 -22.29 -27.55
CA GLY A 161 15.30 -23.26 -28.50
C GLY A 161 13.83 -23.00 -28.89
N ALA A 162 13.44 -23.44 -30.09
CA ALA A 162 12.06 -23.35 -30.54
C ALA A 162 11.11 -24.11 -29.59
N GLY A 163 9.98 -23.50 -29.25
CA GLY A 163 9.01 -24.08 -28.32
C GLY A 163 9.41 -24.00 -26.84
N ARG A 164 10.58 -23.44 -26.51
CA ARG A 164 11.12 -23.41 -25.14
C ARG A 164 10.78 -22.10 -24.41
N ALA A 165 11.02 -22.09 -23.11
CA ALA A 165 10.79 -20.94 -22.26
C ALA A 165 11.88 -20.79 -21.22
N LEU A 166 12.16 -19.54 -20.86
CA LEU A 166 12.96 -19.18 -19.70
C LEU A 166 12.05 -18.57 -18.64
N HIS A 167 12.21 -18.98 -17.39
CA HIS A 167 11.67 -18.23 -16.26
C HIS A 167 12.79 -17.39 -15.67
N VAL A 168 12.57 -16.08 -15.57
CA VAL A 168 13.57 -15.12 -15.07
C VAL A 168 13.01 -14.35 -13.89
N THR A 169 13.89 -13.96 -12.97
CA THR A 169 13.53 -13.16 -11.80
C THR A 169 14.04 -11.72 -11.94
N VAL A 170 13.26 -10.76 -11.44
CA VAL A 170 13.68 -9.35 -11.33
C VAL A 170 14.30 -9.03 -9.97
N ARG A 171 14.58 -10.03 -9.12
CA ARG A 171 15.14 -9.80 -7.78
C ARG A 171 16.44 -9.00 -7.78
N ALA A 172 17.26 -9.09 -8.83
CA ALA A 172 18.50 -8.31 -8.93
C ALA A 172 18.26 -6.81 -9.22
N VAL A 173 17.02 -6.39 -9.50
CA VAL A 173 16.67 -4.99 -9.75
C VAL A 173 16.43 -4.30 -8.40
N PRO A 174 17.24 -3.29 -7.99
CA PRO A 174 17.28 -2.84 -6.60
C PRO A 174 15.93 -2.46 -5.98
N PRO A 175 15.02 -1.73 -6.66
CA PRO A 175 13.71 -1.43 -6.08
C PRO A 175 12.79 -2.65 -5.93
N ALA A 176 13.04 -3.75 -6.65
CA ALA A 176 12.29 -5.00 -6.52
C ALA A 176 12.65 -5.77 -5.23
N LEU A 177 13.88 -5.63 -4.73
CA LEU A 177 14.34 -6.27 -3.48
C LEU A 177 13.53 -5.85 -2.25
N ALA A 178 12.83 -4.71 -2.32
CA ALA A 178 11.95 -4.27 -1.25
C ALA A 178 10.67 -5.13 -1.12
N GLY A 179 10.49 -6.19 -1.92
CA GLY A 179 9.40 -7.17 -1.79
C GLY A 179 8.03 -6.66 -2.22
N ARG A 180 7.98 -5.51 -2.91
CA ARG A 180 6.74 -4.78 -3.24
C ARG A 180 6.39 -4.78 -4.72
N ALA A 181 7.22 -5.37 -5.57
CA ALA A 181 6.97 -5.38 -7.02
C ALA A 181 5.92 -6.44 -7.39
N THR A 182 4.88 -6.05 -8.11
CA THR A 182 3.82 -6.95 -8.59
C THR A 182 3.79 -7.07 -10.11
N ALA A 183 4.35 -6.10 -10.82
CA ALA A 183 4.58 -6.18 -12.27
C ALA A 183 5.88 -5.46 -12.65
N ALA A 184 6.39 -5.75 -13.84
CA ALA A 184 7.56 -5.10 -14.41
C ALA A 184 7.26 -4.61 -15.84
N TYR A 185 7.77 -3.42 -16.15
CA TYR A 185 7.91 -2.95 -17.53
C TYR A 185 9.26 -3.44 -18.05
N VAL A 186 9.22 -4.33 -19.03
CA VAL A 186 10.39 -4.95 -19.63
C VAL A 186 10.48 -4.64 -21.11
N ASN A 187 11.65 -4.20 -21.57
CA ASN A 187 11.95 -4.19 -22.98
C ASN A 187 12.46 -5.59 -23.36
N VAL A 188 11.66 -6.34 -24.10
CA VAL A 188 12.05 -7.64 -24.65
C VAL A 188 12.59 -7.45 -26.06
N THR A 189 13.78 -7.96 -26.33
CA THR A 189 14.42 -7.88 -27.64
C THR A 189 14.74 -9.28 -28.13
N VAL A 190 14.36 -9.57 -29.38
CA VAL A 190 14.83 -10.76 -30.09
C VAL A 190 15.94 -10.37 -31.04
N ALA A 191 16.96 -11.23 -31.17
CA ALA A 191 18.08 -11.00 -32.06
C ALA A 191 18.53 -12.30 -32.73
N GLY A 192 18.84 -12.19 -34.03
CA GLY A 192 19.27 -13.33 -34.82
C GLY A 192 18.17 -14.38 -34.86
N THR A 193 16.94 -14.05 -35.22
CA THR A 193 15.85 -15.03 -35.39
C THR A 193 16.23 -16.12 -36.40
N VAL A 194 15.75 -17.37 -36.25
CA VAL A 194 16.05 -18.47 -37.21
C VAL A 194 14.99 -18.61 -38.31
N SER A 195 13.74 -18.27 -38.00
CA SER A 195 12.59 -18.29 -38.90
C SER A 195 11.58 -17.25 -38.41
N GLY A 196 10.47 -17.05 -39.13
CA GLY A 196 9.32 -16.33 -38.57
C GLY A 196 8.82 -16.99 -37.28
N GLY A 197 8.27 -16.19 -36.37
CA GLY A 197 7.82 -16.65 -35.07
C GLY A 197 7.41 -15.53 -34.12
N PHE A 198 7.22 -15.90 -32.86
CA PHE A 198 6.80 -14.96 -31.82
C PHE A 198 7.35 -15.31 -30.44
N LEU A 199 7.31 -14.30 -29.56
CA LEU A 199 7.65 -14.37 -28.15
C LEU A 199 6.43 -14.00 -27.32
N THR A 200 6.21 -14.72 -26.23
CA THR A 200 5.19 -14.42 -25.21
C THR A 200 5.87 -14.19 -23.88
N ALA A 201 5.69 -13.01 -23.28
CA ALA A 201 6.03 -12.73 -21.90
C ALA A 201 4.77 -12.90 -21.02
N TYR A 202 4.89 -13.62 -19.90
CA TYR A 202 3.74 -13.97 -19.06
C TYR A 202 4.12 -14.14 -17.60
N SER A 203 3.17 -13.96 -16.69
CA SER A 203 3.41 -14.22 -15.27
C SER A 203 3.79 -15.68 -15.03
N SER A 204 4.79 -15.92 -14.19
CA SER A 204 5.16 -17.30 -13.83
C SER A 204 4.10 -18.02 -12.99
N SER A 205 3.12 -17.29 -12.45
CA SER A 205 2.03 -17.85 -11.64
C SER A 205 0.85 -18.35 -12.48
N ILE A 206 0.88 -18.21 -13.80
CA ILE A 206 -0.19 -18.66 -14.70
C ILE A 206 0.35 -19.55 -15.81
N ALA A 207 -0.54 -20.34 -16.41
CA ALA A 207 -0.22 -21.03 -17.66
C ALA A 207 0.05 -20.01 -18.78
N ARG A 208 1.01 -20.33 -19.65
CA ARG A 208 1.37 -19.47 -20.79
C ARG A 208 0.12 -19.17 -21.65
N PRO A 209 -0.25 -17.89 -21.84
CA PRO A 209 -1.33 -17.52 -22.74
C PRO A 209 -1.04 -17.89 -24.20
N GLY A 210 -2.09 -18.02 -25.02
CA GLY A 210 -1.96 -18.21 -26.47
C GLY A 210 -1.64 -16.94 -27.26
N THR A 211 -1.47 -15.79 -26.59
CA THR A 211 -1.20 -14.49 -27.20
C THR A 211 0.30 -14.18 -27.26
N SER A 212 0.73 -13.43 -28.27
CA SER A 212 2.13 -12.99 -28.41
C SER A 212 2.34 -11.56 -27.90
N SER A 213 3.56 -11.30 -27.40
CA SER A 213 4.03 -9.98 -26.99
C SER A 213 4.93 -9.33 -28.04
N LEU A 214 5.61 -10.13 -28.87
CA LEU A 214 6.49 -9.66 -29.95
C LEU A 214 6.49 -10.69 -31.09
N ASN A 215 6.33 -10.23 -32.33
CA ASN A 215 6.28 -11.08 -33.52
C ASN A 215 7.38 -10.68 -34.51
N TRP A 216 7.83 -11.63 -35.32
CA TRP A 216 8.83 -11.43 -36.37
C TRP A 216 8.56 -12.36 -37.55
N TRP A 217 9.12 -12.03 -38.71
CA TRP A 217 8.68 -12.60 -40.00
C TRP A 217 9.74 -13.47 -40.69
N GLY A 218 11.01 -13.38 -40.30
CA GLY A 218 12.07 -14.11 -40.99
C GLY A 218 13.34 -14.25 -40.17
N PRO A 219 14.39 -14.86 -40.74
CA PRO A 219 15.67 -15.01 -40.08
C PRO A 219 16.41 -13.67 -39.92
N ASN A 220 17.37 -13.65 -38.97
CA ASN A 220 18.32 -12.56 -38.75
C ASN A 220 17.72 -11.19 -38.43
N GLN A 221 16.51 -11.15 -37.86
CA GLN A 221 15.88 -9.91 -37.41
C GLN A 221 16.35 -9.52 -36.01
N VAL A 222 16.35 -8.21 -35.75
CA VAL A 222 16.52 -7.61 -34.43
C VAL A 222 15.32 -6.71 -34.19
N LEU A 223 14.45 -7.10 -33.28
CA LEU A 223 13.18 -6.41 -33.00
C LEU A 223 12.96 -6.37 -31.49
N SER A 224 12.33 -5.32 -31.00
CA SER A 224 12.02 -5.14 -29.59
C SER A 224 10.59 -4.68 -29.35
N ASN A 225 10.06 -4.98 -28.16
CA ASN A 225 8.81 -4.42 -27.67
C ASN A 225 8.90 -4.14 -26.17
N LEU A 226 8.26 -3.05 -25.71
CA LEU A 226 8.07 -2.79 -24.29
C LEU A 226 6.80 -3.52 -23.83
N VAL A 227 6.92 -4.36 -22.80
CA VAL A 227 5.87 -5.21 -22.29
C VAL A 227 5.70 -4.96 -20.80
N GLU A 228 4.47 -4.75 -20.35
CA GLU A 228 4.13 -4.89 -18.94
C GLU A 228 3.82 -6.35 -18.63
N VAL A 229 4.52 -6.94 -17.67
CA VAL A 229 4.34 -8.34 -17.27
C VAL A 229 4.12 -8.43 -15.77
N GLN A 230 3.03 -9.09 -15.36
CA GLN A 230 2.81 -9.40 -13.95
C GLN A 230 3.90 -10.35 -13.45
N LEU A 231 4.43 -10.05 -12.27
CA LEU A 231 5.40 -10.89 -11.59
C LEU A 231 4.69 -11.95 -10.77
N GLY A 232 5.21 -13.17 -10.82
CA GLY A 232 4.69 -14.32 -10.10
C GLY A 232 5.76 -15.03 -9.28
N SER A 233 5.50 -16.30 -8.97
CA SER A 233 6.48 -17.20 -8.35
C SER A 233 6.74 -18.39 -9.28
N HIS A 234 7.99 -18.80 -9.42
CA HIS A 234 8.37 -20.03 -10.14
C HIS A 234 9.33 -20.83 -9.28
N GLN A 235 9.03 -22.10 -9.02
CA GLN A 235 9.87 -22.99 -8.20
C GLN A 235 10.29 -22.37 -6.85
N GLY A 236 9.34 -21.70 -6.18
CA GLY A 236 9.60 -21.01 -4.91
C GLY A 236 10.37 -19.68 -5.02
N THR A 237 10.80 -19.29 -6.22
CA THR A 237 11.44 -17.99 -6.45
C THR A 237 10.38 -16.94 -6.79
N PRO A 238 10.17 -15.92 -5.93
CA PRO A 238 9.22 -14.85 -6.20
C PRO A 238 9.79 -13.82 -7.21
N LEU A 239 8.92 -12.91 -7.63
CA LEU A 239 9.24 -11.83 -8.57
C LEU A 239 9.73 -12.36 -9.93
N SER A 240 9.08 -13.41 -10.41
CA SER A 240 9.48 -14.13 -11.62
C SER A 240 8.44 -14.08 -12.73
N PHE A 241 8.87 -14.04 -13.97
CA PHE A 241 8.01 -14.12 -15.15
C PHE A 241 8.65 -15.06 -16.20
N GLY A 242 7.80 -15.59 -17.08
CA GLY A 242 8.20 -16.48 -18.16
C GLY A 242 8.37 -15.73 -19.48
N VAL A 243 9.33 -16.17 -20.28
CA VAL A 243 9.55 -15.73 -21.66
C VAL A 243 9.62 -16.96 -22.54
N HIS A 244 8.60 -17.15 -23.37
CA HIS A 244 8.50 -18.27 -24.31
C HIS A 244 8.78 -17.80 -25.73
N VAL A 245 9.45 -18.64 -26.53
CA VAL A 245 9.61 -18.42 -27.98
C VAL A 245 9.06 -19.60 -28.77
N ASN A 246 8.30 -19.33 -29.83
CA ASN A 246 7.81 -20.36 -30.74
C ASN A 246 8.91 -20.81 -31.72
N ALA A 247 9.77 -19.89 -32.16
CA ALA A 247 10.89 -20.15 -33.04
C ALA A 247 12.21 -19.76 -32.37
N ALA A 248 13.29 -20.49 -32.66
CA ALA A 248 14.58 -20.27 -32.00
C ALA A 248 15.12 -18.85 -32.28
N THR A 249 15.58 -18.18 -31.23
CA THR A 249 16.11 -16.81 -31.31
C THR A 249 16.93 -16.47 -30.06
N SER A 250 17.79 -15.46 -30.16
CA SER A 250 18.39 -14.88 -28.95
C SER A 250 17.37 -13.95 -28.31
N VAL A 251 17.20 -14.05 -27.00
CA VAL A 251 16.35 -13.19 -26.19
C VAL A 251 17.21 -12.33 -25.27
N ILE A 252 16.88 -11.05 -25.20
CA ILE A 252 17.46 -10.06 -24.30
C ILE A 252 16.30 -9.40 -23.55
N VAL A 253 16.45 -9.20 -22.25
CA VAL A 253 15.44 -8.54 -21.42
C VAL A 253 16.07 -7.49 -20.53
N ASP A 254 15.59 -6.27 -20.69
CA ASP A 254 15.95 -5.11 -19.88
C ASP A 254 14.73 -4.65 -19.07
N VAL A 255 14.87 -4.49 -17.76
CA VAL A 255 13.82 -3.95 -16.88
C VAL A 255 13.91 -2.42 -16.86
N CYS A 256 12.83 -1.76 -17.27
CA CYS A 256 12.75 -0.29 -17.41
C CYS A 256 11.84 0.35 -16.35
N GLY A 257 11.03 -0.45 -15.66
CA GLY A 257 10.14 0.03 -14.62
C GLY A 257 9.51 -1.10 -13.82
N LEU A 258 8.93 -0.76 -12.66
CA LEU A 258 8.23 -1.68 -11.78
C LEU A 258 6.90 -1.09 -11.36
N VAL A 259 5.89 -1.93 -11.22
CA VAL A 259 4.66 -1.58 -10.49
C VAL A 259 4.85 -2.05 -9.06
N LEU A 260 4.81 -1.11 -8.12
CA LEU A 260 4.94 -1.39 -6.70
C LEU A 260 3.57 -1.30 -6.03
N THR A 261 3.22 -2.27 -5.19
CA THR A 261 2.03 -2.24 -4.33
C THR A 261 2.42 -2.05 -2.88
N VAL A 262 1.44 -1.63 -2.07
CA VAL A 262 1.52 -1.72 -0.61
C VAL A 262 1.28 -3.19 -0.22
N PRO A 263 1.86 -3.71 0.88
CA PRO A 263 1.41 -4.98 1.43
C PRO A 263 -0.05 -4.84 1.86
N GLU A 264 -0.92 -5.80 1.52
CA GLU A 264 -2.03 -6.09 2.42
C GLU A 264 -1.39 -6.54 3.75
N GLY A 265 -1.88 -5.99 4.86
CA GLY A 265 -1.27 -6.10 6.18
C GLY A 265 -0.89 -7.53 6.55
N SER A 266 0.33 -7.68 7.09
CA SER A 266 0.71 -8.80 7.95
C SER A 266 0.37 -8.46 9.40
#